data_AF-A0A7Y3K0Z6-F1
#
_entry.id   AF-A0A7Y3K0Z6-F1
#
_cell.length_a   1.000
_cell.length_b   1.000
_cell.length_c   1.000
_cell.angle_alpha   90.00
_cell.angle_beta   90.00
_cell.angle_gamma   90.00
#
_symmetry.space_group_name_H-M   'P 1'
#
loop_
_entity.id
_entity.type
_entity.pdbx_description
1 polymer ?
#
loop_
_entity_poly.entity_id
_entity_poly.type
_entity_poly.pdbx_seq_one_letter_code
_entity_poly.pdbx_strand_id
1 'polypeptide(L)'
;MAAPLTSVGQLRQAVDIYLRVAYPTGQLPDVVKPRLLAWASLPDGASVEPAWFEACVQEGRQQLALRLGHPGYPHMKLVLEEAPDVSGYLFRADAHDRHLFAPPGSPDAAGLEQVRRVNAQIIEQIERDWMAAGLPTFRAYLRRQVEARRRQAGLINPPPATGGS
;
A
#
# COMPACT_ATOMS: atom_id res chain seq x y z
N MET A 1 9.05 21.51 -4.18
CA MET A 1 9.61 20.42 -5.01
C MET A 1 8.79 19.19 -4.72
N ALA A 2 8.39 18.42 -5.74
CA ALA A 2 7.64 17.19 -5.51
C ALA A 2 8.51 16.20 -4.71
N ALA A 3 7.92 15.49 -3.76
CA ALA A 3 8.63 14.47 -2.99
C ALA A 3 9.20 13.40 -3.94
N PRO A 4 10.41 12.87 -3.69
CA PRO A 4 10.95 11.80 -4.51
C PRO A 4 10.04 10.57 -4.41
N LEU A 5 9.77 9.94 -5.57
CA LEU A 5 9.09 8.66 -5.62
C LEU A 5 9.94 7.56 -4.99
N THR A 6 9.32 6.40 -4.75
CA THR A 6 9.99 5.18 -4.28
C THR A 6 10.93 4.62 -5.35
N SER A 7 11.80 3.68 -4.97
CA SER A 7 12.65 2.96 -5.94
C SER A 7 11.90 1.79 -6.59
N VAL A 8 12.38 1.35 -7.76
CA VAL A 8 11.86 0.15 -8.42
C VAL A 8 11.97 -1.07 -7.52
N GLY A 9 13.02 -1.21 -6.71
CA GLY A 9 13.17 -2.33 -5.76
C GLY A 9 12.09 -2.34 -4.68
N GLN A 10 11.75 -1.17 -4.13
CA GLN A 10 10.66 -1.05 -3.16
C GLN A 10 9.30 -1.32 -3.82
N LEU A 11 9.06 -0.81 -5.03
CA LEU A 11 7.85 -1.10 -5.78
C LEU A 11 7.71 -2.59 -6.08
N ARG A 12 8.78 -3.24 -6.53
CA ARG A 12 8.82 -4.68 -6.82
C ARG A 12 8.49 -5.49 -5.57
N GLN A 13 9.16 -5.19 -4.46
CA GLN A 13 8.88 -5.86 -3.18
C GLN A 13 7.43 -5.65 -2.73
N ALA A 14 6.89 -4.44 -2.88
CA ALA A 14 5.51 -4.15 -2.53
C ALA A 14 4.52 -4.94 -3.40
N VAL A 15 4.75 -5.01 -4.70
CA VAL A 15 3.95 -5.77 -5.65
C VAL A 15 4.06 -7.27 -5.38
N ASP A 16 5.25 -7.81 -5.12
CA ASP A 16 5.43 -9.23 -4.83
C ASP A 16 4.67 -9.65 -3.58
N ILE A 17 4.73 -8.84 -2.52
CA ILE A 17 3.94 -9.05 -1.30
C ILE A 17 2.44 -8.99 -1.61
N TYR A 18 2.00 -7.98 -2.36
CA TYR A 18 0.60 -7.84 -2.75
C TYR A 18 0.10 -9.09 -3.49
N LEU A 19 0.82 -9.51 -4.52
CA LEU A 19 0.43 -10.63 -5.38
C LEU A 19 0.42 -11.96 -4.62
N ARG A 20 1.39 -12.19 -3.72
CA ARG A 20 1.42 -13.38 -2.87
C ARG A 20 0.18 -13.50 -1.98
N VAL A 21 -0.29 -12.37 -1.43
CA VAL A 21 -1.48 -12.35 -0.57
C VAL A 21 -2.77 -12.43 -1.39
N ALA A 22 -2.86 -11.66 -2.48
CA ALA A 22 -4.06 -11.57 -3.31
C ALA A 22 -4.28 -12.79 -4.23
N TYR A 23 -3.20 -13.47 -4.63
CA TYR A 23 -3.20 -14.61 -5.55
C TYR A 23 -2.35 -15.76 -4.97
N PRO A 24 -2.80 -16.43 -3.89
CA PRO A 24 -2.01 -17.47 -3.23
C PRO A 24 -1.71 -18.69 -4.11
N THR A 25 -2.49 -18.90 -5.18
CA THR A 25 -2.24 -19.96 -6.18
C THR A 25 -1.21 -19.56 -7.23
N GLY A 26 -0.77 -18.29 -7.27
CA GLY A 26 0.14 -17.75 -8.27
C GLY A 26 -0.49 -17.49 -9.65
N GLN A 27 -1.78 -17.81 -9.84
CA GLN A 27 -2.47 -17.59 -11.11
C GLN A 27 -2.88 -16.12 -11.25
N LEU A 28 -2.08 -15.37 -12.02
CA LEU A 28 -2.35 -13.97 -12.31
C LEU A 28 -3.24 -13.83 -13.57
N PRO A 29 -4.30 -13.00 -13.52
CA PRO A 29 -5.09 -12.64 -14.70
C PRO A 29 -4.25 -11.96 -15.78
N ASP A 30 -4.58 -12.19 -17.05
CA ASP A 30 -3.86 -11.57 -18.18
C ASP A 30 -3.93 -10.05 -18.17
N VAL A 31 -4.95 -9.46 -17.55
CA VAL A 31 -5.04 -8.00 -17.38
C VAL A 31 -4.02 -7.44 -16.39
N VAL A 32 -3.46 -8.24 -15.49
CA VAL A 32 -2.48 -7.80 -14.49
C VAL A 32 -1.06 -7.85 -15.05
N LYS A 33 -0.71 -8.88 -15.81
CA LYS A 33 0.66 -9.13 -16.28
C LYS A 33 1.29 -7.93 -17.03
N PRO A 34 0.60 -7.26 -17.98
CA PRO A 34 1.18 -6.12 -18.70
C PRO A 34 1.55 -4.94 -17.79
N ARG A 35 0.84 -4.76 -16.67
CA ARG A 35 1.11 -3.68 -15.70
C ARG A 35 2.43 -3.87 -14.96
N LEU A 36 2.95 -5.10 -14.93
CA LEU A 36 4.23 -5.43 -14.30
C LEU A 36 5.40 -5.27 -15.27
N LEU A 37 5.16 -5.36 -16.58
CA LEU A 37 6.21 -5.35 -17.59
C LEU A 37 6.94 -4.01 -17.70
N ALA A 38 6.26 -2.90 -17.40
CA ALA A 38 6.79 -1.54 -17.58
C ALA A 38 8.10 -1.27 -16.80
N TRP A 39 8.33 -2.00 -15.71
CA TRP A 39 9.48 -1.82 -14.83
C TRP A 39 10.14 -3.16 -14.45
N ALA A 40 9.70 -4.27 -15.04
CA ALA A 40 10.19 -5.60 -14.71
C ALA A 40 11.70 -5.75 -14.90
N SER A 41 12.25 -5.16 -15.98
CA SER A 41 13.67 -5.23 -16.34
C SER A 41 14.53 -4.11 -15.75
N LEU A 42 13.93 -3.15 -15.05
CA LEU A 42 14.66 -2.03 -14.46
C LEU A 42 15.41 -2.47 -13.19
N PRO A 43 16.61 -1.93 -12.94
CA PRO A 43 17.37 -2.23 -11.74
C PRO A 43 16.66 -1.66 -10.49
N ASP A 44 16.86 -2.29 -9.34
CA ASP A 44 16.16 -1.93 -8.10
C ASP A 44 16.42 -0.49 -7.62
N GLY A 45 17.56 0.09 -7.99
CA GLY A 45 17.92 1.47 -7.71
C GLY A 45 17.30 2.51 -8.65
N ALA A 46 16.64 2.09 -9.73
CA ALA A 46 15.95 3.02 -10.64
C ALA A 46 14.78 3.72 -9.93
N SER A 47 14.49 4.94 -10.37
CA SER A 47 13.32 5.68 -9.89
C SER A 47 12.04 5.15 -10.52
N VAL A 48 10.96 5.19 -9.75
CA VAL A 48 9.62 4.89 -10.26
C VAL A 48 9.11 6.06 -11.10
N GLU A 49 8.46 5.75 -12.24
CA GLU A 49 7.87 6.77 -13.12
C GLU A 49 6.35 6.89 -12.89
N PRO A 50 5.79 8.11 -12.77
CA PRO A 50 4.35 8.33 -12.61
C PRO A 50 3.50 7.70 -13.73
N ALA A 51 4.06 7.62 -14.95
CA ALA A 51 3.36 7.08 -16.13
C ALA A 51 2.98 5.60 -16.02
N TRP A 52 3.51 4.86 -15.04
CA TRP A 52 3.14 3.46 -14.80
C TRP A 52 1.84 3.32 -14.00
N PHE A 53 1.25 4.42 -13.54
CA PHE A 53 0.12 4.45 -12.61
C PHE A 53 -1.06 5.24 -13.14
N GLU A 54 -2.24 4.93 -12.62
CA GLU A 54 -3.41 5.80 -12.67
C GLU A 54 -3.18 6.95 -11.67
N ALA A 55 -2.92 8.16 -12.16
CA ALA A 55 -2.77 9.34 -11.30
C ALA A 55 -4.14 9.87 -10.86
N CYS A 56 -4.29 10.15 -9.56
CA CYS A 56 -5.43 10.86 -9.00
C CYS A 56 -5.01 11.80 -7.87
N VAL A 57 -5.88 12.75 -7.53
CA VAL A 57 -5.71 13.62 -6.37
C VAL A 57 -6.84 13.31 -5.40
N GLN A 58 -6.49 12.98 -4.16
CA GLN A 58 -7.46 12.74 -3.10
C GLN A 58 -7.07 13.57 -1.89
N GLU A 59 -8.02 14.36 -1.36
CA GLU A 59 -7.79 15.22 -0.19
C GLU A 59 -6.59 16.17 -0.35
N GLY A 60 -6.35 16.65 -1.57
CA GLY A 60 -5.24 17.54 -1.90
C GLY A 60 -3.87 16.86 -1.99
N ARG A 61 -3.79 15.53 -1.87
CA ARG A 61 -2.55 14.75 -2.01
C ARG A 61 -2.51 14.00 -3.32
N GLN A 62 -1.32 13.91 -3.90
CA GLN A 62 -1.10 13.10 -5.10
C GLN A 62 -1.14 11.61 -4.74
N GLN A 63 -1.90 10.85 -5.53
CA GLN A 63 -1.97 9.40 -5.46
C GLN A 63 -1.63 8.81 -6.83
N LEU A 64 -0.79 7.78 -6.82
CA LEU A 64 -0.46 6.97 -7.99
C LEU A 64 -0.95 5.55 -7.73
N ALA A 65 -1.93 5.09 -8.51
CA ALA A 65 -2.58 3.81 -8.28
C ALA A 65 -2.25 2.77 -9.36
N LEU A 66 -1.91 1.57 -8.94
CA LEU A 66 -1.73 0.39 -9.77
C LEU A 66 -2.85 -0.61 -9.49
N ARG A 67 -3.71 -0.86 -10.48
CA ARG A 67 -4.82 -1.81 -10.34
C ARG A 67 -4.33 -3.25 -10.52
N LEU A 68 -4.27 -3.98 -9.40
CA LEU A 68 -3.82 -5.37 -9.35
C LEU A 68 -4.96 -6.33 -9.03
N GLY A 69 -5.95 -5.89 -8.25
CA GLY A 69 -7.12 -6.68 -7.89
C GLY A 69 -6.81 -7.97 -7.12
N HIS A 70 -7.85 -8.77 -6.91
CA HIS A 70 -7.76 -10.18 -6.54
C HIS A 70 -8.94 -10.94 -7.18
N PRO A 71 -8.97 -12.28 -7.16
CA PRO A 71 -10.00 -13.06 -7.86
C PRO A 71 -11.44 -12.71 -7.49
N GLY A 72 -11.69 -12.29 -6.24
CA GLY A 72 -13.02 -11.88 -5.78
C GLY A 72 -13.33 -10.39 -5.98
N TYR A 73 -12.32 -9.56 -6.33
CA TYR A 73 -12.50 -8.13 -6.50
C TYR A 73 -11.41 -7.50 -7.41
N PRO A 74 -11.65 -7.39 -8.73
CA PRO A 74 -10.66 -6.89 -9.70
C PRO A 74 -10.30 -5.41 -9.53
N HIS A 75 -11.09 -4.66 -8.76
CA HIS A 75 -10.95 -3.21 -8.68
C HIS A 75 -9.97 -2.73 -7.60
N MET A 76 -9.43 -3.64 -6.76
CA MET A 76 -8.47 -3.30 -5.73
C MET A 76 -7.14 -2.78 -6.33
N LYS A 77 -6.53 -1.83 -5.64
CA LYS A 77 -5.34 -1.09 -6.08
C LYS A 77 -4.24 -1.14 -5.03
N LEU A 78 -3.00 -1.12 -5.52
CA LEU A 78 -1.83 -0.66 -4.77
C LEU A 78 -1.71 0.85 -5.04
N VAL A 79 -1.60 1.65 -4.00
CA VAL A 79 -1.54 3.12 -4.08
C VAL A 79 -0.24 3.60 -3.44
N LEU A 80 0.45 4.50 -4.15
CA LEU A 80 1.48 5.37 -3.59
C LEU A 80 0.81 6.71 -3.28
N GLU A 81 0.69 7.04 -1.99
CA GLU A 81 0.14 8.31 -1.52
C GLU A 81 1.27 9.20 -0.97
N GLU A 82 1.28 10.48 -1.32
CA GLU A 82 2.22 11.43 -0.73
C GLU A 82 2.07 11.50 0.80
N ALA A 83 3.20 11.43 1.51
CA ALA A 83 3.23 11.50 2.96
C ALA A 83 2.74 12.87 3.46
N PRO A 84 2.05 12.96 4.62
CA PRO A 84 1.54 14.24 5.12
C PRO A 84 2.60 15.32 5.40
N ASP A 85 3.85 14.91 5.60
CA ASP A 85 5.00 15.79 5.80
C ASP A 85 5.83 16.01 4.52
N VAL A 86 5.34 15.55 3.37
CA VAL A 86 6.00 15.69 2.05
C VAL A 86 7.37 15.01 2.01
N SER A 87 7.63 14.06 2.92
CA SER A 87 8.92 13.35 3.00
C SER A 87 9.11 12.28 1.93
N GLY A 88 8.05 11.91 1.21
CA GLY A 88 8.07 10.82 0.23
C GLY A 88 6.67 10.29 -0.06
N TYR A 89 6.61 9.07 -0.57
CA TYR A 89 5.37 8.34 -0.82
C TYR A 89 5.23 7.14 0.12
N LEU A 90 3.98 6.81 0.45
CA LEU A 90 3.58 5.72 1.33
C LEU A 90 2.74 4.71 0.55
N PHE A 91 3.05 3.43 0.69
CA PHE A 91 2.26 2.32 0.17
C PHE A 91 0.97 2.16 0.97
N ARG A 92 -0.12 1.93 0.24
CA ARG A 92 -1.47 1.64 0.75
C ARG A 92 -2.17 0.65 -0.18
N ALA A 93 -2.91 -0.30 0.39
CA ALA A 93 -3.82 -1.15 -0.37
C ALA A 93 -5.23 -0.54 -0.28
N ASP A 94 -5.88 -0.33 -1.42
CA ASP A 94 -7.20 0.31 -1.49
C ASP A 94 -8.17 -0.52 -2.32
N ALA A 95 -9.27 -0.96 -1.71
CA ALA A 95 -10.36 -1.60 -2.43
C ALA A 95 -11.40 -0.60 -2.94
N HIS A 96 -11.43 0.65 -2.45
CA HIS A 96 -12.45 1.62 -2.83
C HIS A 96 -13.90 1.10 -2.76
N ASP A 97 -14.15 0.10 -1.91
CA ASP A 97 -15.38 -0.69 -1.84
C ASP A 97 -16.43 -0.12 -0.89
N ARG A 98 -16.14 1.05 -0.29
CA ARG A 98 -17.09 1.83 0.53
C ARG A 98 -18.40 2.16 -0.20
N HIS A 99 -18.39 2.12 -1.53
CA HIS A 99 -19.56 2.35 -2.38
C HIS A 99 -20.35 1.06 -2.68
N LEU A 100 -19.83 -0.11 -2.32
CA LEU A 100 -20.58 -1.37 -2.36
C LEU A 100 -21.56 -1.35 -1.19
N PHE A 101 -22.75 -0.81 -1.40
CA PHE A 101 -23.83 -0.82 -0.42
C PHE A 101 -25.11 -1.28 -1.10
N ALA A 102 -25.85 -2.16 -0.45
CA ALA A 102 -27.20 -2.53 -0.85
C ALA A 102 -28.19 -2.05 0.21
N PRO A 103 -29.39 -1.62 -0.19
CA PRO A 103 -30.45 -1.26 0.75
C PRO A 103 -30.76 -2.40 1.73
N PRO A 104 -31.17 -2.09 2.97
CA PRO A 104 -31.66 -3.10 3.92
C PRO A 104 -32.77 -3.95 3.30
N GLY A 105 -32.66 -5.28 3.41
CA GLY A 105 -33.60 -6.23 2.82
C GLY A 105 -33.30 -6.64 1.37
N SER A 106 -32.28 -6.06 0.73
CA SER A 106 -31.83 -6.52 -0.58
C SER A 106 -31.19 -7.92 -0.50
N PRO A 107 -31.47 -8.83 -1.46
CA PRO A 107 -30.80 -10.12 -1.55
C PRO A 107 -29.26 -9.98 -1.73
N ASP A 108 -28.78 -8.85 -2.23
CA ASP A 108 -27.37 -8.61 -2.49
C ASP A 108 -26.58 -8.18 -1.25
N ALA A 109 -27.27 -7.81 -0.16
CA ALA A 109 -26.64 -7.22 1.03
C ALA A 109 -25.57 -8.14 1.64
N ALA A 110 -25.89 -9.43 1.78
CA ALA A 110 -24.96 -10.42 2.32
C ALA A 110 -23.75 -10.65 1.40
N GLY A 111 -23.96 -10.65 0.08
CA GLY A 111 -22.89 -10.81 -0.90
C GLY A 111 -21.91 -9.63 -0.89
N LEU A 112 -22.43 -8.40 -0.88
CA LEU A 112 -21.59 -7.19 -0.82
C LEU A 112 -20.85 -7.07 0.52
N GLU A 113 -21.48 -7.46 1.63
CA GLU A 113 -20.80 -7.50 2.92
C GLU A 113 -19.65 -8.51 2.95
N GLN A 114 -19.87 -9.69 2.37
CA GLN A 114 -18.82 -10.70 2.25
C GLN A 114 -17.64 -10.18 1.40
N VAL A 115 -17.90 -9.50 0.29
CA VAL A 115 -16.85 -8.88 -0.53
C VAL A 115 -16.04 -7.86 0.27
N ARG A 116 -16.71 -6.94 0.99
CA ARG A 116 -16.03 -5.94 1.84
C ARG A 116 -15.19 -6.59 2.93
N ARG A 117 -15.71 -7.66 3.56
CA ARG A 117 -14.98 -8.42 4.59
C ARG A 117 -13.70 -9.05 4.03
N VAL A 118 -13.79 -9.71 2.88
CA VAL A 118 -12.64 -10.34 2.22
C VAL A 118 -11.61 -9.27 1.81
N ASN A 119 -12.06 -8.16 1.21
CA ASN A 119 -11.21 -7.03 0.85
C ASN A 119 -10.45 -6.49 2.07
N ALA A 120 -11.15 -6.26 3.18
CA ALA A 120 -10.53 -5.77 4.42
C ALA A 120 -9.45 -6.73 4.95
N GLN A 121 -9.71 -8.05 4.93
CA GLN A 121 -8.74 -9.05 5.37
C GLN A 121 -7.48 -9.07 4.50
N ILE A 122 -7.65 -8.99 3.18
CA ILE A 122 -6.53 -8.96 2.23
C ILE A 122 -5.72 -7.67 2.40
N ILE A 123 -6.37 -6.50 2.46
CA ILE A 123 -5.72 -5.20 2.72
C ILE A 123 -4.90 -5.26 4.01
N GLU A 124 -5.52 -5.72 5.09
CA GLU A 124 -4.85 -5.78 6.40
C GLU A 124 -3.62 -6.68 6.35
N GLN A 125 -3.69 -7.83 5.67
CA GLN A 125 -2.55 -8.72 5.52
C GLN A 125 -1.43 -8.09 4.66
N ILE A 126 -1.77 -7.46 3.55
CA ILE A 126 -0.79 -6.78 2.68
C ILE A 126 -0.07 -5.67 3.45
N GLU A 127 -0.80 -4.81 4.16
CA GLU A 127 -0.18 -3.71 4.91
C GLU A 127 0.65 -4.19 6.09
N ARG A 128 0.25 -5.29 6.74
CA ARG A 128 1.08 -5.96 7.76
C ARG A 128 2.39 -6.47 7.17
N ASP A 129 2.34 -7.17 6.04
CA ASP A 129 3.53 -7.73 5.39
C ASP A 129 4.46 -6.64 4.86
N TRP A 130 3.92 -5.56 4.28
CA TRP A 130 4.72 -4.41 3.88
C TRP A 130 5.43 -3.75 5.05
N MET A 131 4.73 -3.58 6.18
CA MET A 131 5.34 -3.05 7.39
C MET A 131 6.46 -3.95 7.91
N ALA A 132 6.23 -5.27 7.96
CA ALA A 132 7.23 -6.24 8.39
C ALA A 132 8.47 -6.25 7.46
N ALA A 133 8.26 -5.99 6.17
CA ALA A 133 9.31 -5.85 5.17
C ALA A 133 10.04 -4.49 5.21
N GLY A 134 9.64 -3.57 6.09
CA GLY A 134 10.25 -2.23 6.21
C GLY A 134 9.81 -1.24 5.13
N LEU A 135 8.77 -1.55 4.35
CA LEU A 135 8.26 -0.64 3.33
C LEU A 135 7.54 0.57 3.97
N PRO A 136 7.63 1.77 3.34
CA PRO A 136 6.98 2.95 3.86
C PRO A 136 5.46 2.81 3.73
N THR A 137 4.75 2.62 4.84
CA THR A 137 3.28 2.56 4.89
C THR A 137 2.74 3.67 5.79
N PHE A 138 1.46 4.02 5.63
CA PHE A 138 0.81 5.00 6.50
C PHE A 138 0.84 4.58 7.98
N ARG A 139 0.61 3.30 8.26
CA ARG A 139 0.66 2.76 9.62
C ARG A 139 2.08 2.83 10.21
N ALA A 140 3.14 2.58 9.41
CA ALA A 140 4.52 2.77 9.85
C ALA A 140 4.85 4.24 10.12
N TYR A 141 4.36 5.15 9.26
CA TYR A 141 4.50 6.59 9.44
C TYR A 141 3.87 7.08 10.76
N LEU A 142 2.63 6.68 11.06
CA LEU A 142 1.95 7.05 12.30
C LEU A 142 2.69 6.53 13.54
N ARG A 143 3.21 5.30 13.51
CA ARG A 143 4.01 4.75 14.61
C ARG A 143 5.23 5.61 14.89
N ARG A 144 6.01 5.97 13.85
CA ARG A 144 7.18 6.86 13.98
C ARG A 144 6.80 8.23 14.55
N GLN A 145 5.69 8.81 14.10
CA GLN A 145 5.17 10.08 14.61
C GLN A 145 4.81 10.02 16.11
N VAL A 146 4.10 8.97 16.54
CA VAL A 146 3.76 8.77 17.96
C VAL A 146 5.01 8.59 18.81
N GLU A 147 5.96 7.79 18.36
CA GLU A 147 7.24 7.56 19.05
C GLU A 147 8.09 8.84 19.15
N ALA A 148 8.12 9.65 18.09
CA ALA A 148 8.81 10.93 18.10
C ALA A 148 8.20 11.89 19.12
N ARG A 149 6.86 12.00 19.16
CA ARG A 149 6.15 12.83 20.15
C ARG A 149 6.37 12.34 21.58
N ARG A 150 6.34 11.03 21.82
CA ARG A 150 6.62 10.46 23.14
C ARG A 150 8.06 10.73 23.60
N ARG A 151 9.03 10.67 22.69
CA ARG A 151 10.42 11.06 22.97
C ARG A 151 10.53 12.55 23.30
N GLN A 152 9.86 13.41 22.55
CA GLN A 152 9.83 14.86 22.82
C GLN A 152 9.15 15.20 24.15
N ALA A 153 8.14 14.42 24.55
CA ALA A 153 7.45 14.57 25.83
C ALA A 153 8.18 13.91 27.02
N GLY A 154 9.37 13.32 26.82
CA GLY A 154 10.14 12.66 27.88
C GLY A 154 9.54 11.34 28.38
N LEU A 155 8.60 10.73 27.65
CA LEU A 155 7.87 9.53 28.05
C LEU A 155 8.56 8.21 27.61
N ILE A 156 9.64 8.29 26.84
CA ILE A 156 10.46 7.13 26.41
C ILE A 156 11.92 7.55 26.48
N ASN A 157 12.73 6.84 27.29
CA ASN A 157 14.18 7.03 27.34
C ASN A 157 14.84 6.56 26.03
N PRO A 158 15.91 7.23 25.55
CA PRO A 158 16.67 6.74 24.40
C PRO A 158 17.27 5.35 24.70
N PRO A 159 17.50 4.50 23.68
CA PRO A 159 18.23 3.25 23.87
C PRO A 159 19.60 3.54 24.50
N PRO A 160 20.12 2.68 25.40
CA PRO A 160 21.42 2.89 26.00
C PRO A 160 22.47 3.00 24.89
N ALA A 161 23.32 4.02 24.99
CA ALA A 161 24.47 4.13 24.09
C ALA A 161 25.28 2.84 24.19
N THR A 162 25.35 2.08 23.10
CA THR A 162 26.27 0.95 22.99
C THR A 162 27.69 1.51 23.03
N GLY A 163 28.25 1.58 24.24
CA GLY A 163 29.65 1.88 24.46
C GLY A 163 30.48 0.78 23.82
N GLY A 164 31.11 1.11 22.69
CA GLY A 164 32.20 0.31 22.15
C GLY A 164 33.38 0.39 23.11
N SER A 165 33.83 -0.76 23.58
CA SER A 165 35.19 -0.96 24.11
C SER A 165 36.12 -1.35 22.97
#